data_AF-A0A7G8VGU2-F1
#
_entry.id   AF-A0A7G8VGU2-F1
#
_cell.length_a   1.000
_cell.length_b   1.000
_cell.length_c   1.000
_cell.angle_alpha   90.00
_cell.angle_beta   90.00
_cell.angle_gamma   90.00
#
_symmetry.space_group_name_H-M   'P 1'
#
loop_
_entity.id
_entity.type
_entity.pdbx_description
1 polymer ?
#
loop_
_entity_poly.entity_id
_entity_poly.type
_entity_poly.pdbx_seq_one_letter_code
_entity_poly.pdbx_strand_id
1 'polypeptide(L)'
;MSRIDWKLLIDVRERQKTAAMGVVVRDRAAAEESQAQLAQAEAWQEQQVQNKVQHWQATRGALSGGQCSMADLRNAGAWSGALDAQIAQAGQSTAQASQAHAQREQVLEESRRQLRAASGELEKAQQMQQRARAERLHLQELRLEDTAEESASQAWAARRPA
;
A
#
# COMPACT_ATOMS: atom_id res chain seq x y z
N MET A 1 -29.61 17.10 -22.75
CA MET A 1 -28.31 16.59 -22.27
C MET A 1 -28.09 17.11 -20.86
N SER A 2 -27.95 16.22 -19.87
CA SER A 2 -27.73 16.64 -18.48
C SER A 2 -26.38 17.34 -18.36
N ARG A 3 -26.37 18.54 -17.79
CA ARG A 3 -25.16 19.35 -17.60
C ARG A 3 -24.36 18.73 -16.46
N ILE A 4 -23.14 18.27 -16.75
CA ILE A 4 -22.25 17.71 -15.73
C ILE A 4 -21.95 18.78 -14.69
N ASP A 5 -22.23 18.49 -13.41
CA ASP A 5 -21.75 19.29 -12.29
C ASP A 5 -20.30 18.93 -11.98
N TRP A 6 -19.39 19.64 -12.64
CA TRP A 6 -17.96 19.44 -12.49
C TRP A 6 -17.46 19.68 -11.07
N LYS A 7 -18.10 20.60 -10.32
CA LYS A 7 -17.69 20.90 -8.94
C LYS A 7 -17.99 19.69 -8.05
N LEU A 8 -19.22 19.20 -8.10
CA LEU A 8 -19.62 18.02 -7.34
C LEU A 8 -18.74 16.80 -7.68
N LEU A 9 -18.46 16.58 -8.96
CA LEU A 9 -17.60 15.47 -9.39
C LEU A 9 -16.19 15.57 -8.79
N ILE A 10 -15.58 16.75 -8.86
CA ILE A 10 -14.24 16.99 -8.28
C ILE A 10 -14.27 16.77 -6.77
N ASP A 11 -15.24 17.34 -6.06
CA ASP A 11 -15.38 17.18 -4.60
C ASP A 11 -15.50 15.69 -4.21
N VAL A 12 -16.25 14.90 -4.98
CA VAL A 12 -16.37 13.44 -4.76
C VAL A 12 -15.03 12.74 -5.02
N ARG A 13 -14.32 13.08 -6.11
CA ARG A 13 -13.01 12.48 -6.41
C ARG A 13 -11.95 12.85 -5.38
N GLU A 14 -11.98 14.06 -4.85
CA GLU A 14 -11.10 14.48 -3.74
C GLU A 14 -11.35 13.65 -2.48
N ARG A 15 -12.62 13.45 -2.11
CA ARG A 15 -12.98 12.58 -0.98
C ARG A 15 -12.51 11.14 -1.20
N GLN A 16 -12.65 10.61 -2.42
CA GLN A 16 -12.17 9.27 -2.76
C GLN A 16 -10.65 9.16 -2.64
N LYS A 17 -9.90 10.15 -3.13
CA LYS A 17 -8.44 10.23 -2.97
C LYS A 17 -8.05 10.26 -1.48
N THR A 18 -8.70 11.11 -0.69
CA THR A 18 -8.42 11.20 0.76
C THR A 18 -8.74 9.89 1.48
N ALA A 19 -9.85 9.23 1.14
CA ALA A 19 -10.19 7.91 1.69
C ALA A 19 -9.14 6.86 1.32
N ALA A 20 -8.72 6.79 0.06
CA ALA A 20 -7.67 5.87 -0.41
C ALA A 20 -6.32 6.15 0.28
N MET A 21 -5.97 7.41 0.50
CA MET A 21 -4.78 7.79 1.26
C MET A 21 -4.85 7.28 2.69
N GLY A 22 -6.01 7.42 3.35
CA GLY A 22 -6.23 6.88 4.69
C GLY A 22 -6.13 5.36 4.75
N VAL A 23 -6.56 4.64 3.71
CA VAL A 23 -6.39 3.18 3.59
C VAL A 23 -4.91 2.83 3.51
N VAL A 24 -4.15 3.48 2.61
CA VAL A 24 -2.70 3.24 2.47
C VAL A 24 -1.94 3.43 3.78
N VAL A 25 -2.29 4.46 4.56
CA VAL A 25 -1.66 4.70 5.87
C VAL A 25 -1.93 3.54 6.84
N ARG A 26 -3.17 3.04 6.91
CA ARG A 26 -3.52 1.90 7.77
C ARG A 26 -2.83 0.62 7.33
N ASP A 27 -2.84 0.34 6.03
CA ASP A 27 -2.24 -0.89 5.51
C ASP A 27 -0.71 -0.86 5.64
N ARG A 28 -0.10 0.31 5.55
CA ARG A 28 1.32 0.49 5.84
C ARG A 28 1.64 0.16 7.29
N ALA A 29 0.86 0.68 8.23
CA ALA A 29 1.05 0.38 9.65
C ALA A 29 0.88 -1.13 9.93
N ALA A 30 -0.11 -1.78 9.31
CA ALA A 30 -0.31 -3.22 9.42
C ALA A 30 0.85 -4.03 8.79
N ALA A 31 1.42 -3.56 7.68
CA ALA A 31 2.59 -4.19 7.06
C ALA A 31 3.83 -4.06 7.96
N GLU A 32 4.09 -2.87 8.51
CA GLU A 32 5.17 -2.62 9.48
C GLU A 32 5.04 -3.51 10.74
N GLU A 33 3.82 -3.65 11.27
CA GLU A 33 3.55 -4.56 12.39
C GLU A 33 3.85 -6.03 12.02
N SER A 34 3.40 -6.48 10.84
CA SER A 34 3.66 -7.85 10.38
C SER A 34 5.15 -8.12 10.14
N GLN A 35 5.91 -7.11 9.71
CA GLN A 35 7.36 -7.20 9.57
C GLN A 35 8.03 -7.35 10.94
N ALA A 36 7.59 -6.59 11.95
CA ALA A 36 8.11 -6.72 13.30
C ALA A 36 7.83 -8.12 13.90
N GLN A 37 6.65 -8.68 13.63
CA GLN A 37 6.30 -10.05 14.04
C GLN A 37 7.19 -11.11 13.36
N LEU A 38 7.47 -10.95 12.05
CA LEU A 38 8.40 -11.81 11.33
C LEU A 38 9.80 -11.74 11.93
N ALA A 39 10.34 -10.53 12.16
CA ALA A 39 11.65 -10.35 12.77
C ALA A 39 11.75 -10.98 14.16
N GLN A 40 10.67 -10.88 14.96
CA GLN A 40 10.61 -11.52 16.27
C GLN A 40 10.62 -13.06 16.17
N ALA A 41 9.89 -13.63 15.20
CA ALA A 41 9.88 -15.07 14.97
C ALA A 41 11.25 -15.59 14.51
N GLU A 42 11.92 -14.86 13.60
CA GLU A 42 13.27 -15.17 13.14
C GLU A 42 14.28 -15.13 14.29
N ALA A 43 14.25 -14.07 15.12
CA ALA A 43 15.10 -13.95 16.29
C ALA A 43 14.87 -15.09 17.29
N TRP A 44 13.61 -15.49 17.49
CA TRP A 44 13.27 -16.63 18.35
C TRP A 44 13.83 -17.95 17.82
N GLN A 45 13.70 -18.19 16.51
CA GLN A 45 14.26 -19.38 15.87
C GLN A 45 15.78 -19.42 15.99
N GLU A 46 16.45 -18.30 15.75
CA GLU A 46 17.90 -18.19 15.91
C GLU A 46 18.32 -18.47 17.36
N GLN A 47 17.58 -17.94 18.34
CA GLN A 47 17.82 -18.23 19.75
C GLN A 47 17.74 -19.73 20.06
N GLN A 48 16.77 -20.46 19.48
CA GLN A 48 16.68 -21.91 19.68
C GLN A 48 17.88 -22.67 19.09
N VAL A 49 18.35 -22.25 17.92
CA VAL A 49 19.57 -22.81 17.32
C VAL A 49 20.79 -22.54 18.21
N GLN A 50 20.92 -21.32 18.73
CA GLN A 50 22.01 -20.95 19.65
C GLN A 50 21.94 -21.75 20.96
N ASN A 51 20.76 -21.94 21.55
CA ASN A 51 20.57 -22.76 22.74
C ASN A 51 21.06 -24.20 22.52
N LYS A 52 20.76 -24.79 21.35
CA LYS A 52 21.26 -26.12 20.99
C LYS A 52 22.78 -26.17 20.85
N VAL A 53 23.37 -25.16 20.22
CA VAL A 53 24.84 -25.05 20.10
C VAL A 53 25.49 -24.95 21.48
N GLN A 54 24.96 -24.09 22.37
CA GLN A 54 25.46 -23.92 23.74
C GLN A 54 25.35 -25.22 24.56
N HIS A 55 24.23 -25.94 24.44
CA HIS A 55 24.03 -27.24 25.09
C HIS A 55 25.13 -28.24 24.72
N TRP A 56 25.44 -28.36 23.42
CA TRP A 56 26.49 -29.27 22.95
C TRP A 56 27.89 -28.80 23.32
N GLN A 57 28.16 -27.49 23.33
CA GLN A 57 29.44 -26.95 23.81
C GLN A 57 29.67 -27.27 25.28
N ALA A 58 28.64 -27.10 26.13
CA ALA A 58 28.70 -27.44 27.55
C ALA A 58 28.92 -28.94 27.77
N THR A 59 28.18 -29.78 27.03
CA THR A 59 28.32 -31.25 27.08
C THR A 59 29.74 -31.69 26.67
N ARG A 60 30.30 -31.09 25.61
CA ARG A 60 31.69 -31.36 25.17
C ARG A 60 32.71 -30.95 26.22
N GLY A 61 32.53 -29.81 26.88
CA GLY A 61 33.39 -29.37 27.99
C GLY A 61 33.42 -30.38 29.14
N ALA A 62 32.24 -30.86 29.56
CA ALA A 62 32.11 -31.86 30.62
C ALA A 62 32.78 -33.21 30.26
N LEU A 63 32.70 -33.63 28.99
CA LEU A 63 33.39 -34.82 28.48
C LEU A 63 34.91 -34.66 28.54
N SER A 64 35.44 -33.52 28.08
CA SER A 64 36.89 -33.26 28.07
C SER A 64 37.50 -33.16 29.47
N GLY A 65 36.70 -32.81 30.48
CA GLY A 65 37.12 -32.79 31.89
C GLY A 65 37.04 -34.15 32.61
N GLY A 66 36.66 -35.23 31.91
CA GLY A 66 36.53 -36.58 32.51
C GLY A 66 35.33 -36.74 33.46
N GLN A 67 34.36 -35.82 33.43
CA GLN A 67 33.25 -35.77 34.39
C GLN A 67 31.94 -36.37 33.84
N CYS A 68 31.92 -36.91 32.63
CA CYS A 68 30.68 -37.26 31.93
C CYS A 68 30.44 -38.78 31.89
N SER A 69 29.32 -39.22 32.46
CA SER A 69 28.89 -40.62 32.42
C SER A 69 28.06 -40.95 31.18
N MET A 70 27.89 -42.24 30.88
CA MET A 70 26.96 -42.72 29.84
C MET A 70 25.49 -42.33 30.12
N ALA A 71 25.12 -42.06 31.37
CA ALA A 71 23.79 -41.53 31.69
C ALA A 71 23.67 -40.07 31.26
N ASP A 72 24.71 -39.27 31.50
CA ASP A 72 24.75 -37.84 31.13
C ASP A 72 24.70 -37.66 29.61
N LEU A 73 25.40 -38.51 28.85
CA LEU A 73 25.33 -38.52 27.39
C LEU A 73 23.93 -38.84 26.86
N ARG A 74 23.24 -39.83 27.45
CA ARG A 74 21.86 -40.17 27.07
C ARG A 74 20.89 -39.02 27.38
N ASN A 75 21.04 -38.39 28.54
CA ASN A 75 20.25 -37.24 28.93
C ASN A 75 20.50 -36.04 27.99
N ALA A 76 21.77 -35.76 27.66
CA ALA A 76 22.13 -34.71 26.72
C ALA A 76 21.55 -34.95 25.31
N GLY A 77 21.54 -36.21 24.86
CA GLY A 77 20.91 -36.60 23.59
C GLY A 77 19.39 -36.40 23.58
N ALA A 78 18.70 -36.83 24.65
CA ALA A 78 17.25 -36.62 24.79
C ALA A 78 16.90 -35.12 24.81
N TRP A 79 17.69 -34.31 25.52
CA TRP A 79 17.52 -32.86 25.57
C TRP A 79 17.78 -32.20 24.21
N SER A 80 18.80 -32.66 23.48
CA SER A 80 19.05 -32.18 22.10
C SER A 80 17.87 -32.49 21.18
N GLY A 81 17.24 -33.66 21.31
CA GLY A 81 16.05 -34.01 20.54
C GLY A 81 14.85 -33.10 20.86
N ALA A 82 14.70 -32.71 22.13
CA ALA A 82 13.69 -31.72 22.52
C ALA A 82 13.97 -30.33 21.93
N LEU A 83 15.24 -29.89 21.92
CA LEU A 83 15.66 -28.64 21.28
C LEU A 83 15.43 -28.67 19.76
N ASP A 84 15.65 -29.82 19.11
CA ASP A 84 15.33 -29.98 17.68
C ASP A 84 13.84 -29.82 17.39
N ALA A 85 12.97 -30.37 18.24
CA ALA A 85 11.53 -30.15 18.13
C ALA A 85 11.15 -28.67 18.32
N GLN A 86 11.78 -27.97 19.26
CA GLN A 86 11.57 -26.53 19.47
C GLN A 86 12.05 -25.68 18.28
N ILE A 87 13.20 -26.01 17.70
CA ILE A 87 13.71 -25.36 16.48
C ILE A 87 12.74 -25.58 15.31
N ALA A 88 12.24 -26.80 15.14
CA ALA A 88 11.27 -27.12 14.09
C ALA A 88 9.96 -26.33 14.27
N GLN A 89 9.46 -26.23 15.51
CA GLN A 89 8.27 -25.45 15.84
C GLN A 89 8.49 -23.94 15.59
N ALA A 90 9.64 -23.40 15.99
CA ALA A 90 10.00 -22.01 15.73
C ALA A 90 10.08 -21.74 14.22
N GLY A 91 10.68 -22.66 13.44
CA GLY A 91 10.73 -22.56 11.98
C GLY A 91 9.35 -22.56 11.31
N GLN A 92 8.39 -23.35 11.81
CA GLN A 92 7.01 -23.30 11.33
C GLN A 92 6.35 -21.95 11.64
N SER A 93 6.57 -21.40 12.83
CA SER A 93 6.07 -20.07 13.20
C SER A 93 6.66 -18.98 12.31
N THR A 94 7.96 -19.02 12.02
CA THR A 94 8.62 -18.09 11.10
C THR A 94 8.03 -18.19 9.70
N ALA A 95 7.81 -19.40 9.18
CA ALA A 95 7.20 -19.59 7.87
C ALA A 95 5.78 -19.01 7.79
N GLN A 96 4.97 -19.20 8.84
CA GLN A 96 3.63 -18.61 8.93
C GLN A 96 3.68 -17.08 8.99
N ALA A 97 4.56 -16.52 9.81
CA ALA A 97 4.75 -15.07 9.92
C ALA A 97 5.23 -14.47 8.58
N SER A 98 6.13 -15.16 7.87
CA SER A 98 6.62 -14.76 6.55
C SER A 98 5.50 -14.74 5.51
N GLN A 99 4.67 -15.78 5.48
CA GLN A 99 3.51 -15.83 4.59
C GLN A 99 2.50 -14.71 4.91
N ALA A 100 2.23 -14.47 6.19
CA ALA A 100 1.33 -13.40 6.62
C ALA A 100 1.88 -12.01 6.22
N HIS A 101 3.18 -11.77 6.42
CA HIS A 101 3.83 -10.53 6.00
C HIS A 101 3.75 -10.34 4.47
N ALA A 102 4.02 -11.38 3.69
CA ALA A 102 3.90 -11.33 2.23
C ALA A 102 2.46 -10.97 1.77
N GLN A 103 1.44 -11.50 2.43
CA GLN A 103 0.04 -11.14 2.17
C GLN A 103 -0.23 -9.67 2.51
N ARG A 104 0.32 -9.15 3.61
CA ARG A 104 0.18 -7.74 4.00
C ARG A 104 0.84 -6.80 3.00
N GLU A 105 2.03 -7.13 2.50
CA GLU A 105 2.70 -6.35 1.45
C GLU A 105 1.87 -6.33 0.15
N GLN A 106 1.25 -7.45 -0.24
CA GLN A 106 0.36 -7.48 -1.40
C GLN A 106 -0.85 -6.56 -1.24
N VAL A 107 -1.48 -6.55 -0.05
CA VAL A 107 -2.60 -5.65 0.26
C VAL A 107 -2.14 -4.19 0.21
N LEU A 108 -0.99 -3.87 0.80
CA LEU A 108 -0.43 -2.52 0.77
C LEU A 108 -0.16 -2.05 -0.66
N GLU A 109 0.39 -2.90 -1.53
CA GLU A 109 0.62 -2.53 -2.92
C GLU A 109 -0.69 -2.32 -3.69
N GLU A 110 -1.72 -3.12 -3.42
CA GLU A 110 -3.04 -2.90 -3.99
C GLU A 110 -3.63 -1.55 -3.55
N SER A 111 -3.55 -1.22 -2.27
CA SER A 111 -4.00 0.07 -1.75
C SER A 111 -3.23 1.25 -2.37
N ARG A 112 -1.93 1.10 -2.62
CA ARG A 112 -1.12 2.09 -3.35
C ARG A 112 -1.57 2.23 -4.80
N ARG A 113 -1.89 1.13 -5.49
CA ARG A 113 -2.46 1.16 -6.85
C ARG A 113 -3.77 1.93 -6.86
N GLN A 114 -4.66 1.68 -5.91
CA GLN A 114 -5.95 2.36 -5.80
C GLN A 114 -5.79 3.86 -5.53
N LEU A 115 -4.84 4.27 -4.68
CA LEU A 115 -4.53 5.68 -4.45
C LEU A 115 -4.03 6.38 -5.73
N ARG A 116 -3.16 5.73 -6.50
CA ARG A 116 -2.68 6.26 -7.79
C ARG A 116 -3.84 6.43 -8.77
N ALA A 117 -4.73 5.43 -8.86
CA ALA A 117 -5.92 5.50 -9.71
C ALA A 117 -6.87 6.64 -9.28
N ALA A 118 -7.16 6.76 -7.99
CA ALA A 118 -8.02 7.83 -7.46
C ALA A 118 -7.43 9.23 -7.71
N SER A 119 -6.11 9.37 -7.61
CA SER A 119 -5.41 10.62 -7.93
C SER A 119 -5.51 10.96 -9.42
N GLY A 120 -5.28 9.98 -10.30
CA GLY A 120 -5.43 10.17 -11.75
C GLY A 120 -6.86 10.53 -12.17
N GLU A 121 -7.87 9.93 -11.53
CA GLU A 121 -9.28 10.28 -11.78
C GLU A 121 -9.64 11.71 -11.35
N LEU A 122 -9.07 12.19 -10.25
CA LEU A 122 -9.22 13.58 -9.81
C LEU A 122 -8.58 14.55 -10.81
N GLU A 123 -7.33 14.31 -11.21
CA GLU A 123 -6.62 15.14 -12.20
C GLU A 123 -7.38 15.19 -13.53
N LYS A 124 -7.89 14.04 -14.00
CA LYS A 124 -8.71 13.96 -15.20
C LYS A 124 -9.99 14.79 -15.08
N ALA A 125 -10.70 14.72 -13.96
CA ALA A 125 -11.91 15.51 -13.74
C ALA A 125 -11.62 17.03 -13.77
N GLN A 126 -10.51 17.46 -13.16
CA GLN A 126 -10.06 18.85 -13.20
C GLN A 126 -9.72 19.30 -14.64
N GLN A 127 -8.99 18.49 -15.40
CA GLN A 127 -8.68 18.79 -16.80
C GLN A 127 -9.94 18.89 -17.67
N MET A 128 -10.90 17.98 -17.49
CA MET A 128 -12.16 18.01 -18.23
C MET A 128 -13.01 19.22 -17.87
N GLN A 129 -13.04 19.63 -16.59
CA GLN A 129 -13.70 20.87 -16.18
C GLN A 129 -13.09 22.09 -16.87
N GLN A 130 -11.75 22.17 -16.94
CA GLN A 130 -11.06 23.27 -17.62
C GLN A 130 -11.41 23.32 -19.10
N ARG A 131 -11.40 22.16 -19.79
CA ARG A 131 -11.80 22.05 -21.20
C ARG A 131 -13.24 22.50 -21.42
N ALA A 132 -14.18 22.00 -20.60
CA ALA A 132 -15.58 22.38 -20.69
C ALA A 132 -15.81 23.88 -20.44
N ARG A 133 -15.00 24.50 -19.56
CA ARG A 133 -15.04 25.94 -19.31
C ARG A 133 -14.53 26.73 -20.51
N ALA A 134 -13.40 26.31 -21.10
CA ALA A 134 -12.82 26.94 -22.29
C ALA A 134 -13.78 26.87 -23.48
N GLU A 135 -14.36 25.70 -23.74
CA GLU A 135 -15.35 25.50 -24.81
C GLU A 135 -16.59 26.38 -24.60
N ARG A 136 -17.08 26.48 -23.35
CA ARG A 136 -18.22 27.36 -23.05
C ARG A 136 -17.91 28.83 -23.28
N LEU A 137 -16.70 29.29 -22.94
CA LEU A 137 -16.27 30.67 -23.20
C LEU A 137 -16.17 30.93 -24.70
N HIS A 138 -15.54 30.03 -25.44
CA HIS A 138 -15.42 30.14 -26.90
C HIS A 138 -16.80 30.19 -27.60
N LEU A 139 -17.75 29.34 -27.20
CA LEU A 139 -19.11 29.39 -27.71
C LEU A 139 -19.86 30.67 -27.33
N GLN A 140 -19.51 31.31 -26.20
CA GLN A 140 -20.08 32.59 -25.82
C GLN A 140 -19.50 33.74 -26.65
N GLU A 141 -18.20 33.72 -26.92
CA GLU A 141 -17.53 34.68 -27.82
C GLU A 141 -18.11 34.62 -29.23
N LEU A 142 -18.21 33.43 -29.82
CA LEU A 142 -18.82 33.23 -31.14
C LEU A 142 -20.25 33.80 -31.22
N ARG A 143 -21.08 33.54 -30.20
CA ARG A 143 -22.44 34.10 -30.18
C ARG A 143 -22.45 35.63 -30.10
N LEU A 144 -21.51 36.23 -29.36
CA LEU A 144 -21.41 37.68 -29.26
C LEU A 144 -20.95 38.28 -30.60
N GLU A 145 -19.98 37.66 -31.27
CA GLU A 145 -19.54 38.03 -32.62
C GLU A 145 -20.70 37.94 -33.62
N ASP A 146 -21.43 36.81 -33.66
CA ASP A 146 -22.60 36.63 -34.53
C ASP A 146 -23.65 37.74 -34.29
N THR A 147 -23.99 38.03 -33.03
CA THR A 147 -24.95 39.10 -32.71
C THR A 147 -24.44 40.49 -33.09
N ALA A 148 -23.12 40.73 -32.98
CA ALA A 148 -22.52 41.99 -33.38
C ALA A 148 -22.55 42.17 -34.90
N GLU A 149 -22.21 41.13 -35.67
CA GLU A 149 -22.29 41.13 -37.13
C GLU A 149 -23.73 41.32 -37.64
N GLU A 150 -24.70 40.64 -37.04
CA GLU A 150 -26.11 40.82 -37.35
C GLU A 150 -26.58 42.26 -37.08
N SER A 151 -26.23 42.81 -35.91
CA SER A 151 -26.63 44.17 -35.55
C SER A 151 -26.00 45.24 -36.46
N ALA A 152 -24.73 45.05 -36.85
CA ALA A 152 -24.03 45.94 -37.78
C ALA A 152 -24.65 45.87 -39.17
N SER A 153 -25.01 44.67 -39.64
CA SER A 153 -25.68 44.45 -40.92
C SER A 153 -27.06 45.13 -40.97
N GLN A 154 -27.86 45.01 -39.91
CA GLN A 154 -29.14 45.69 -39.79
C GLN A 154 -29.00 47.22 -39.76
N ALA A 155 -28.03 47.73 -38.99
CA ALA A 155 -27.76 49.17 -38.91
C ALA A 155 -27.29 49.75 -40.26
N TRP A 156 -26.49 49.00 -41.01
CA TRP A 156 -26.08 49.37 -42.36
C TRP A 156 -27.27 49.39 -43.34
N ALA A 157 -28.10 48.33 -43.32
CA ALA A 157 -29.30 48.25 -44.16
C ALA A 157 -30.29 49.41 -43.90
N ALA A 158 -30.46 49.81 -42.63
CA ALA A 158 -31.34 50.91 -42.24
C ALA A 158 -30.84 52.30 -42.69
N ARG A 159 -29.55 52.45 -43.00
CA ARG A 159 -28.94 53.73 -43.43
C ARG A 159 -28.88 53.90 -44.95
N ARG A 160 -29.33 52.92 -45.72
CA ARG A 160 -29.36 53.00 -47.18
C ARG A 160 -30.52 53.91 -47.63
N PRO A 161 -30.28 54.97 -48.40
CA PRO A 161 -31.36 55.69 -49.08
C PRO A 161 -32.01 54.76 -50.11
N ALA A 162 -33.33 54.88 -50.27
CA ALA A 162 -34.16 54.10 -51.20
C ALA A 162 -33.76 54.31 -52.66
#